data_AF-A0A2G5CN68-F1
#
_entry.id   AF-A0A2G5CN68-F1
#
_cell.length_a   1.000
_cell.length_b   1.000
_cell.length_c   1.000
_cell.angle_alpha   90.00
_cell.angle_beta   90.00
_cell.angle_gamma   90.00
#
_symmetry.space_group_name_H-M   'P 1'
#
loop_
_entity.id
_entity.type
_entity.pdbx_description
1 polymer ?
#
loop_
_entity_poly.entity_id
_entity_poly.type
_entity_poly.pdbx_seq_one_letter_code
_entity_poly.pdbx_strand_id
1 'polypeptide(L)'
;MLRDQHLVQVHVLLNFLLILIVIAPTFGGHHEFRIKEATISEIRNAFQHEKLTSRQLVKFYLHEISKLNPLLRGVIEVNPDALRQADKADRERKSMRGGCSSELHHLHGIPILLKDNIATKDKMNTTAGSLALLRSIVPRDAGVVKKLRKAGAIILGKASLSEWAHFRSFAAPGGWNARAGQGKNPYVLSAYPCGSSSGSAISVAANLATVTLGTETDGSIFCPSSSNSVVGIKPTVGLTSRSGVIPVSPRQDTVGTVADAVYVLDTIVGFDKRDGVATRVASKFIPKGGYLQFLKPDGLKGKRLGILRHPFFKPRSNSIATLR
;
A
#
# COMPACT_ATOMS: atom_id res chain seq x y z
N MET A 1 -9.12 70.46 -41.50
CA MET A 1 -9.40 69.67 -40.28
C MET A 1 -9.37 68.17 -40.62
N LEU A 2 -8.25 67.72 -41.19
CA LEU A 2 -8.06 66.43 -41.88
C LEU A 2 -6.87 65.66 -41.27
N ARG A 3 -6.74 65.68 -39.94
CA ARG A 3 -5.63 65.03 -39.23
C ARG A 3 -6.05 63.97 -38.19
N ASP A 4 -7.35 63.74 -37.99
CA ASP A 4 -7.83 62.86 -36.92
C ASP A 4 -8.46 61.53 -37.37
N GLN A 5 -8.57 61.26 -38.68
CA GLN A 5 -9.19 60.00 -39.15
C GLN A 5 -8.22 58.82 -39.29
N HIS A 6 -6.91 59.04 -39.32
CA HIS A 6 -5.93 57.95 -39.43
C HIS A 6 -5.56 57.28 -38.10
N LEU A 7 -5.77 57.95 -36.96
CA LEU A 7 -5.42 57.39 -35.64
C LEU A 7 -6.47 56.42 -35.10
N VAL A 8 -7.72 56.54 -35.53
CA VAL A 8 -8.83 55.67 -35.08
C VAL A 8 -8.82 54.32 -35.79
N GLN A 9 -8.38 54.25 -37.06
CA GLN A 9 -8.32 53.00 -37.81
C GLN A 9 -7.19 52.05 -37.37
N VAL A 10 -6.08 52.59 -36.83
CA VAL A 10 -4.95 51.77 -36.34
C VAL A 10 -5.24 51.15 -34.97
N HIS A 11 -6.04 51.81 -34.13
CA HIS A 11 -6.40 51.29 -32.80
C HIS A 11 -7.46 50.18 -32.83
N VAL A 12 -8.31 50.14 -33.86
CA VAL A 12 -9.33 49.07 -34.00
C VAL A 12 -8.70 47.77 -34.55
N LEU A 13 -7.68 47.87 -35.42
CA LEU A 13 -6.94 46.72 -35.93
C LEU A 13 -6.01 46.08 -34.89
N LEU A 14 -5.39 46.86 -33.99
CA LEU A 14 -4.58 46.30 -32.89
C LEU A 14 -5.42 45.56 -31.84
N ASN A 15 -6.65 46.01 -31.57
CA ASN A 15 -7.54 45.34 -30.61
C ASN A 15 -8.12 44.03 -31.15
N PHE A 16 -8.31 43.89 -32.47
CA PHE A 16 -8.69 42.61 -33.07
C PHE A 16 -7.53 41.60 -33.12
N LEU A 17 -6.28 42.07 -33.25
CA LEU A 17 -5.11 41.18 -33.22
C LEU A 17 -4.79 40.68 -31.80
N LEU A 18 -5.11 41.46 -30.76
CA LEU A 18 -4.96 41.01 -29.36
C LEU A 18 -6.05 40.02 -28.91
N ILE A 19 -7.25 40.05 -29.50
CA ILE A 19 -8.36 39.16 -29.12
C ILE A 19 -8.21 37.76 -29.75
N LEU A 20 -7.44 37.61 -30.83
CA LEU A 20 -7.15 36.31 -31.45
C LEU A 20 -6.06 35.48 -30.73
N ILE A 21 -5.37 36.04 -29.73
CA ILE A 21 -4.33 35.33 -28.95
C ILE A 21 -4.90 34.69 -27.67
N VAL A 22 -6.16 34.97 -27.30
CA VAL A 22 -6.76 34.52 -26.01
C VAL A 22 -7.60 33.24 -26.15
N ILE A 23 -7.70 32.65 -27.34
CA ILE A 23 -8.24 31.29 -27.51
C ILE A 23 -7.14 30.38 -28.05
N ALA A 24 -6.01 30.36 -27.34
CA ALA A 24 -5.20 29.15 -27.34
C ALA A 24 -6.07 28.05 -26.69
N PRO A 25 -6.17 26.84 -27.26
CA PRO A 25 -6.71 25.72 -26.51
C PRO A 25 -5.89 25.68 -25.23
N THR A 26 -6.56 25.61 -24.08
CA THR A 26 -5.92 25.14 -22.87
C THR A 26 -5.38 23.76 -23.22
N PHE A 27 -4.12 23.70 -23.64
CA PHE A 27 -3.36 22.47 -23.69
C PHE A 27 -3.48 21.93 -22.27
N GLY A 28 -4.35 20.94 -22.10
CA GLY A 28 -4.44 20.19 -20.87
C GLY A 28 -3.02 19.77 -20.58
N GLY A 29 -2.43 20.35 -19.52
CA GLY A 29 -1.06 20.05 -19.17
C GLY A 29 -0.94 18.55 -19.11
N HIS A 30 -0.16 17.97 -20.02
CA HIS A 30 0.21 16.57 -19.94
C HIS A 30 1.08 16.45 -18.69
N HIS A 31 0.44 16.34 -17.52
CA HIS A 31 1.13 15.98 -16.30
C HIS A 31 1.72 14.60 -16.54
N GLU A 32 3.04 14.57 -16.67
CA GLU A 32 3.83 13.35 -16.77
C GLU A 32 3.49 12.46 -15.57
N PHE A 33 3.17 11.19 -15.84
CA PHE A 33 2.81 10.25 -14.78
C PHE A 33 4.00 10.09 -13.83
N ARG A 34 3.78 10.30 -12.53
CA ARG A 34 4.78 10.13 -11.47
C ARG A 34 4.45 8.89 -10.66
N ILE A 35 5.44 8.05 -10.37
CA ILE A 35 5.24 6.84 -9.56
C ILE A 35 5.06 7.18 -8.07
N LYS A 36 5.75 8.22 -7.57
CA LYS A 36 5.61 8.66 -6.17
C LYS A 36 4.18 9.13 -5.91
N GLU A 37 3.60 8.66 -4.80
CA GLU A 37 2.22 8.90 -4.38
C GLU A 37 1.14 8.40 -5.35
N ALA A 38 1.51 7.64 -6.40
CA ALA A 38 0.53 7.12 -7.35
C ALA A 38 -0.32 6.02 -6.72
N THR A 39 -1.63 6.17 -6.82
CA THR A 39 -2.60 5.15 -6.41
C THR A 39 -2.56 3.94 -7.34
N ILE A 40 -3.05 2.79 -6.87
CA ILE A 40 -3.26 1.59 -7.69
C ILE A 40 -4.09 1.92 -8.94
N SER A 41 -5.11 2.77 -8.83
CA SER A 41 -5.94 3.16 -9.98
C SER A 41 -5.13 3.91 -11.04
N GLU A 42 -4.29 4.86 -10.63
CA GLU A 42 -3.43 5.62 -11.55
C GLU A 42 -2.35 4.76 -12.16
N ILE A 43 -1.72 3.87 -11.38
CA ILE A 43 -0.75 2.88 -11.87
C ILE A 43 -1.39 1.96 -12.92
N ARG A 44 -2.59 1.45 -12.66
CA ARG A 44 -3.33 0.63 -13.63
C ARG A 44 -3.67 1.41 -14.90
N ASN A 45 -4.06 2.67 -14.76
CA ASN A 45 -4.32 3.53 -15.91
C ASN A 45 -3.04 3.74 -16.74
N ALA A 46 -1.91 3.99 -16.09
CA ALA A 46 -0.61 4.11 -16.75
C ALA A 46 -0.17 2.80 -17.43
N PHE A 47 -0.47 1.65 -16.83
CA PHE A 47 -0.27 0.33 -17.42
C PHE A 47 -1.11 0.10 -18.70
N GLN A 48 -2.37 0.53 -18.70
CA GLN A 48 -3.26 0.39 -19.85
C GLN A 48 -2.81 1.26 -21.03
N HIS A 49 -2.34 2.47 -20.74
CA HIS A 49 -1.89 3.46 -21.72
C HIS A 49 -0.39 3.36 -22.04
N GLU A 50 0.29 2.29 -21.65
CA GLU A 50 1.74 2.06 -21.90
C GLU A 50 2.68 3.14 -21.35
N LYS A 51 2.19 4.00 -20.46
CA LYS A 51 3.00 5.00 -19.77
C LYS A 51 3.90 4.38 -18.71
N LEU A 52 3.57 3.16 -18.28
CA LEU A 52 4.32 2.42 -17.28
C LEU A 52 4.23 0.91 -17.56
N THR A 53 5.30 0.18 -17.23
CA THR A 53 5.35 -1.29 -17.18
C THR A 53 5.56 -1.75 -15.75
N SER A 54 5.15 -2.98 -15.44
CA SER A 54 5.39 -3.58 -14.13
C SER A 54 6.88 -3.68 -13.85
N ARG A 55 7.71 -3.96 -14.87
CA ARG A 55 9.18 -3.95 -14.76
C ARG A 55 9.71 -2.58 -14.36
N GLN A 56 9.26 -1.50 -14.99
CA GLN A 56 9.66 -0.13 -14.62
C GLN A 56 9.24 0.21 -13.20
N LEU A 57 8.01 -0.16 -12.82
CA LEU A 57 7.50 0.06 -11.46
C LEU A 57 8.32 -0.69 -10.40
N VAL A 58 8.65 -1.96 -10.63
CA VAL A 58 9.50 -2.75 -9.73
C VAL A 58 10.91 -2.16 -9.66
N LYS A 59 11.52 -1.78 -10.79
CA LYS A 59 12.83 -1.13 -10.81
C LYS A 59 12.85 0.16 -9.98
N PHE A 60 11.80 0.97 -10.10
CA PHE A 60 11.65 2.19 -9.31
C PHE A 60 11.67 1.87 -7.80
N TYR A 61 10.84 0.95 -7.34
CA TYR A 61 10.81 0.62 -5.91
C TYR A 61 12.11 -0.04 -5.41
N LEU A 62 12.74 -0.90 -6.21
CA LEU A 62 14.05 -1.45 -5.86
C LEU A 62 15.12 -0.37 -5.73
N HIS A 63 15.07 0.65 -6.58
CA HIS A 63 15.95 1.82 -6.48
C HIS A 63 15.69 2.61 -5.19
N GLU A 64 14.43 2.98 -4.90
CA GLU A 64 14.10 3.71 -3.67
C GLU A 64 14.44 2.89 -2.41
N ILE A 65 14.22 1.57 -2.41
CA ILE A 65 14.68 0.67 -1.34
C ILE A 65 16.19 0.74 -1.18
N SER A 66 16.97 0.64 -2.26
CA SER A 66 18.44 0.70 -2.17
C SER A 66 18.94 2.02 -1.58
N LYS A 67 18.23 3.12 -1.84
CA LYS A 67 18.58 4.48 -1.41
C LYS A 67 18.17 4.77 0.03
N LEU A 68 16.93 4.46 0.40
CA LEU A 68 16.32 4.93 1.65
C LEU A 68 16.33 3.85 2.75
N ASN A 69 16.29 2.57 2.38
CA ASN A 69 16.19 1.49 3.36
C ASN A 69 17.41 1.31 4.28
N PRO A 70 18.67 1.63 3.88
CA PRO A 70 19.80 1.62 4.81
C PRO A 70 19.58 2.51 6.05
N LEU A 71 18.84 3.60 5.86
CA LEU A 71 18.45 4.53 6.92
C LEU A 71 17.13 4.11 7.59
N LEU A 72 16.08 3.85 6.81
CA LEU A 72 14.72 3.65 7.31
C LEU A 72 14.46 2.26 7.87
N ARG A 73 15.16 1.23 7.35
CA ARG A 73 15.04 -0.18 7.75
C ARG A 73 13.59 -0.70 7.72
N GLY A 74 12.81 -0.24 6.73
CA GLY A 74 11.42 -0.65 6.50
C GLY A 74 11.29 -2.00 5.78
N VAL A 75 12.27 -2.37 4.96
CA VAL A 75 12.34 -3.63 4.20
C VAL A 75 13.42 -4.51 4.78
N ILE A 76 13.09 -5.75 5.16
CA ILE A 76 14.05 -6.69 5.73
C ILE A 76 14.69 -7.61 4.69
N GLU A 77 13.98 -7.86 3.58
CA GLU A 77 14.46 -8.72 2.50
C GLU A 77 13.74 -8.40 1.20
N VAL A 78 14.45 -8.37 0.08
CA VAL A 78 13.88 -8.17 -1.25
C VAL A 78 13.74 -9.52 -1.95
N ASN A 79 12.68 -9.71 -2.73
CA ASN A 79 12.51 -10.92 -3.52
C ASN A 79 13.47 -10.90 -4.72
N PRO A 80 14.44 -11.83 -4.82
CA PRO A 80 15.37 -11.86 -5.96
C PRO A 80 14.66 -12.10 -7.30
N ASP A 81 13.43 -12.64 -7.26
CA ASP A 81 12.63 -12.95 -8.43
C ASP A 81 11.66 -11.82 -8.84
N ALA A 82 11.63 -10.69 -8.13
CA ALA A 82 10.65 -9.62 -8.35
C ALA A 82 10.64 -9.08 -9.78
N LEU A 83 11.81 -8.85 -10.39
CA LEU A 83 11.91 -8.38 -11.78
C LEU A 83 11.40 -9.42 -12.77
N ARG A 84 11.69 -10.71 -12.55
CA ARG A 84 11.19 -11.81 -13.39
C ARG A 84 9.66 -11.91 -13.30
N GLN A 85 9.10 -11.75 -12.10
CA GLN A 85 7.65 -11.72 -11.90
C GLN A 85 7.02 -10.52 -12.62
N ALA A 86 7.70 -9.36 -12.62
CA ALA A 86 7.28 -8.18 -13.36
C ALA A 86 7.27 -8.40 -14.89
N ASP A 87 8.33 -8.98 -15.43
CA ASP A 87 8.43 -9.33 -16.86
C ASP A 87 7.34 -10.32 -17.28
N LYS A 88 6.97 -11.25 -16.40
CA LYS A 88 5.84 -12.16 -16.62
C LYS A 88 4.51 -11.40 -16.65
N ALA A 89 4.25 -10.54 -15.68
CA ALA A 89 3.02 -9.75 -15.62
C ALA A 89 2.85 -8.83 -16.85
N ASP A 90 3.94 -8.24 -17.34
CA ASP A 90 3.93 -7.40 -18.55
C ASP A 90 3.67 -8.23 -19.81
N ARG A 91 4.23 -9.44 -19.93
CA ARG A 91 3.93 -10.36 -21.05
C ARG A 91 2.46 -10.81 -21.04
N GLU A 92 1.94 -11.17 -19.87
CA GLU A 92 0.52 -11.54 -19.70
C GLU A 92 -0.40 -10.37 -20.08
N ARG A 93 -0.03 -9.14 -19.70
CA ARG A 93 -0.79 -7.95 -20.09
C ARG A 93 -0.77 -7.73 -21.60
N LYS A 94 0.37 -7.95 -22.26
CA LYS A 94 0.50 -7.84 -23.72
C LYS A 94 -0.30 -8.91 -24.47
N SER A 95 -0.28 -10.17 -24.02
CA SER A 95 -1.02 -11.26 -24.67
C SER A 95 -2.53 -11.08 -24.60
N MET A 96 -3.05 -10.39 -23.57
CA MET A 96 -4.48 -10.13 -23.40
C MET A 96 -4.99 -8.94 -24.22
N ARG A 97 -4.14 -8.23 -24.96
CA ARG A 97 -4.53 -7.03 -25.74
C ARG A 97 -5.45 -7.30 -26.93
N GLY A 98 -5.58 -8.55 -27.36
CA GLY A 98 -6.59 -8.98 -28.34
C GLY A 98 -7.89 -9.50 -27.70
N GLY A 99 -7.99 -9.49 -26.37
CA GLY A 99 -9.17 -9.87 -25.59
C GLY A 99 -9.63 -8.75 -24.66
N CYS A 100 -10.61 -9.03 -23.79
CA CYS A 100 -11.10 -8.04 -22.83
C CYS A 100 -10.04 -7.76 -21.74
N SER A 101 -9.28 -6.67 -21.90
CA SER A 101 -8.33 -6.16 -20.89
C SER A 101 -8.99 -5.88 -19.50
N SER A 102 -10.34 -5.81 -19.47
CA SER A 102 -11.17 -5.75 -18.26
C SER A 102 -11.13 -7.03 -17.40
N GLU A 103 -10.61 -8.15 -17.90
CA GLU A 103 -10.50 -9.41 -17.14
C GLU A 103 -9.34 -9.45 -16.14
N LEU A 104 -8.33 -8.58 -16.32
CA LEU A 104 -7.18 -8.55 -15.42
C LEU A 104 -7.55 -7.93 -14.07
N HIS A 105 -7.22 -8.66 -13.00
CA HIS A 105 -7.46 -8.22 -11.63
C HIS A 105 -6.80 -6.85 -11.36
N HIS A 106 -7.36 -6.08 -10.44
CA HIS A 106 -6.84 -4.77 -10.02
C HIS A 106 -5.37 -4.77 -9.55
N LEU A 107 -4.82 -5.93 -9.18
CA LEU A 107 -3.46 -6.05 -8.65
C LEU A 107 -2.48 -6.66 -9.66
N HIS A 108 -2.91 -6.90 -10.90
CA HIS A 108 -2.05 -7.55 -11.90
C HIS A 108 -0.83 -6.69 -12.24
N GLY A 109 0.36 -7.16 -11.85
CA GLY A 109 1.62 -6.45 -12.00
C GLY A 109 1.91 -5.38 -10.93
N ILE A 110 1.11 -5.31 -9.85
CA ILE A 110 1.33 -4.38 -8.73
C ILE A 110 2.32 -5.01 -7.72
N PRO A 111 3.43 -4.34 -7.37
CA PRO A 111 4.38 -4.83 -6.36
C PRO A 111 3.89 -4.58 -4.93
N ILE A 112 3.97 -5.62 -4.10
CA ILE A 112 3.49 -5.64 -2.72
C ILE A 112 4.59 -6.14 -1.78
N LEU A 113 4.80 -5.44 -0.67
CA LEU A 113 5.61 -5.95 0.43
C LEU A 113 4.74 -6.65 1.47
N LEU A 114 5.26 -7.74 2.03
CA LEU A 114 4.57 -8.53 3.04
C LEU A 114 5.32 -8.43 4.36
N LYS A 115 4.66 -8.14 5.47
CA LYS A 115 5.30 -8.24 6.79
C LYS A 115 5.99 -9.60 6.95
N ASP A 116 7.20 -9.62 7.49
CA ASP A 116 8.07 -10.81 7.54
C ASP A 116 7.57 -11.97 8.43
N ASN A 117 6.39 -11.82 9.06
CA ASN A 117 5.68 -12.95 9.68
C ASN A 117 4.69 -13.66 8.75
N ILE A 118 4.54 -13.23 7.49
CA ILE A 118 3.65 -13.83 6.48
C ILE A 118 4.46 -14.75 5.57
N ALA A 119 4.17 -16.04 5.55
CA ALA A 119 4.94 -17.02 4.78
C ALA A 119 4.82 -16.85 3.26
N THR A 120 5.96 -16.94 2.57
CA THR A 120 6.01 -17.17 1.13
C THR A 120 7.03 -18.26 0.79
N LYS A 121 6.73 -19.04 -0.24
CA LYS A 121 7.60 -20.10 -0.78
C LYS A 121 8.61 -19.56 -1.80
N ASP A 122 8.82 -18.25 -1.83
CA ASP A 122 9.87 -17.60 -2.63
C ASP A 122 11.27 -17.90 -2.07
N LYS A 123 12.30 -17.43 -2.76
CA LYS A 123 13.69 -17.43 -2.30
C LYS A 123 13.93 -16.32 -1.27
N MET A 124 13.10 -16.27 -0.24
CA MET A 124 13.16 -15.32 0.87
C MET A 124 12.83 -16.04 2.18
N ASN A 125 13.13 -15.40 3.30
CA ASN A 125 12.84 -15.93 4.61
C ASN A 125 11.45 -15.47 5.12
N THR A 126 10.98 -16.12 6.18
CA THR A 126 9.84 -15.67 6.98
C THR A 126 10.24 -15.84 8.44
N THR A 127 10.74 -14.77 9.04
CA THR A 127 11.50 -14.89 10.30
C THR A 127 10.83 -14.26 11.50
N ALA A 128 9.73 -13.53 11.31
CA ALA A 128 9.19 -12.63 12.32
C ALA A 128 10.27 -11.70 12.93
N GLY A 129 11.28 -11.34 12.13
CA GLY A 129 12.44 -10.53 12.54
C GLY A 129 13.51 -11.28 13.36
N SER A 130 13.34 -12.57 13.63
CA SER A 130 14.22 -13.33 14.52
C SER A 130 15.29 -14.12 13.77
N LEU A 131 16.52 -14.05 14.26
CA LEU A 131 17.63 -14.84 13.71
C LEU A 131 17.41 -16.36 13.87
N ALA A 132 16.59 -16.78 14.84
CA ALA A 132 16.27 -18.20 15.08
C ALA A 132 15.55 -18.88 13.90
N LEU A 133 14.84 -18.10 13.07
CA LEU A 133 14.10 -18.61 11.91
C LEU A 133 14.83 -18.36 10.58
N LEU A 134 16.05 -17.83 10.61
CA LEU A 134 16.83 -17.60 9.40
C LEU A 134 17.11 -18.95 8.72
N ARG A 135 16.88 -19.03 7.41
CA ARG A 135 16.95 -20.24 6.58
C ARG A 135 15.89 -21.31 6.90
N SER A 136 14.93 -21.03 7.79
CA SER A 136 13.78 -21.91 7.97
C SER A 136 12.97 -21.98 6.68
N ILE A 137 12.58 -23.20 6.28
CA ILE A 137 11.84 -23.44 5.05
C ILE A 137 10.35 -23.54 5.38
N VAL A 138 9.57 -22.56 4.95
CA VAL A 138 8.12 -22.63 5.08
C VAL A 138 7.54 -23.70 4.14
N PRO A 139 6.51 -24.45 4.57
CA PRO A 139 5.95 -25.53 3.76
C PRO A 139 5.13 -25.01 2.56
N ARG A 140 4.70 -23.75 2.57
CA ARG A 140 3.78 -23.15 1.57
C ARG A 140 3.65 -21.64 1.75
N ASP A 141 3.13 -20.98 0.71
CA ASP A 141 2.57 -19.64 0.80
C ASP A 141 1.43 -19.56 1.83
N ALA A 142 1.36 -18.42 2.52
CA ALA A 142 0.20 -18.04 3.33
C ALA A 142 -1.08 -17.92 2.49
N GLY A 143 -2.24 -18.07 3.13
CA GLY A 143 -3.54 -18.03 2.45
C GLY A 143 -3.76 -16.74 1.65
N VAL A 144 -3.44 -15.60 2.25
CA VAL A 144 -3.49 -14.27 1.60
C VAL A 144 -2.53 -14.14 0.42
N VAL A 145 -1.33 -14.72 0.53
CA VAL A 145 -0.30 -14.67 -0.54
C VAL A 145 -0.77 -15.43 -1.76
N LYS A 146 -1.42 -16.58 -1.57
CA LYS A 146 -2.02 -17.35 -2.69
C LYS A 146 -3.05 -16.54 -3.45
N LYS A 147 -3.88 -15.77 -2.75
CA LYS A 147 -4.88 -14.89 -3.36
C LYS A 147 -4.22 -13.75 -4.13
N LEU A 148 -3.21 -13.10 -3.53
CA LEU A 148 -2.42 -12.06 -4.21
C LEU A 148 -1.77 -12.59 -5.50
N ARG A 149 -1.17 -13.77 -5.47
CA ARG A 149 -0.58 -14.40 -6.67
C ARG A 149 -1.63 -14.73 -7.73
N LYS A 150 -2.80 -15.24 -7.32
CA LYS A 150 -3.91 -15.50 -8.24
C LYS A 150 -4.39 -14.20 -8.92
N ALA A 151 -4.32 -13.07 -8.22
CA ALA A 151 -4.62 -11.75 -8.74
C ALA A 151 -3.47 -11.12 -9.57
N GLY A 152 -2.36 -11.84 -9.80
CA GLY A 152 -1.23 -11.35 -10.58
C GLY A 152 -0.34 -10.34 -9.86
N ALA A 153 -0.48 -10.18 -8.54
CA ALA A 153 0.39 -9.29 -7.77
C ALA A 153 1.83 -9.81 -7.71
N ILE A 154 2.79 -8.89 -7.69
CA ILE A 154 4.22 -9.19 -7.58
C ILE A 154 4.62 -9.10 -6.11
N ILE A 155 5.19 -10.17 -5.56
CA ILE A 155 5.71 -10.13 -4.19
C ILE A 155 7.09 -9.48 -4.24
N LEU A 156 7.17 -8.20 -3.90
CA LEU A 156 8.39 -7.40 -3.97
C LEU A 156 9.43 -7.83 -2.93
N GLY A 157 8.96 -8.28 -1.77
CA GLY A 157 9.84 -8.56 -0.64
C GLY A 157 9.09 -8.69 0.69
N LYS A 158 9.87 -8.60 1.76
CA LYS A 158 9.45 -8.69 3.15
C LYS A 158 9.63 -7.32 3.82
N ALA A 159 8.56 -6.79 4.39
CA ALA A 159 8.61 -5.63 5.27
C ALA A 159 9.08 -6.04 6.68
N SER A 160 9.91 -5.21 7.28
CA SER A 160 10.41 -5.36 8.65
C SER A 160 9.27 -5.25 9.67
N LEU A 161 9.53 -5.67 10.91
CA LEU A 161 8.56 -5.64 12.00
C LEU A 161 9.24 -5.47 13.36
N SER A 162 8.43 -5.26 14.39
CA SER A 162 8.87 -5.55 15.77
C SER A 162 9.00 -7.06 15.94
N GLU A 163 10.14 -7.54 16.45
CA GLU A 163 10.43 -8.97 16.56
C GLU A 163 9.30 -9.75 17.26
N TRP A 164 8.97 -10.92 16.72
CA TRP A 164 7.84 -11.76 17.18
C TRP A 164 6.52 -10.99 17.32
N ALA A 165 6.26 -10.09 16.36
CA ALA A 165 5.09 -9.22 16.38
C ALA A 165 4.94 -8.42 17.68
N HIS A 166 6.05 -8.01 18.29
CA HIS A 166 6.13 -7.28 19.57
C HIS A 166 5.72 -8.12 20.79
N PHE A 167 5.71 -9.46 20.68
CA PHE A 167 5.38 -10.38 21.76
C PHE A 167 6.61 -11.08 22.35
N ARG A 168 7.75 -10.37 22.39
CA ARG A 168 9.03 -10.89 22.93
C ARG A 168 9.46 -10.24 24.25
N SER A 169 9.27 -8.92 24.38
CA SER A 169 9.81 -8.14 25.51
C SER A 169 9.04 -6.85 25.68
N PHE A 170 8.83 -6.44 26.93
CA PHE A 170 8.27 -5.13 27.28
C PHE A 170 9.24 -3.96 27.07
N ALA A 171 10.54 -4.22 26.99
CA ALA A 171 11.58 -3.19 26.87
C ALA A 171 12.04 -2.97 25.42
N ALA A 172 11.82 -3.94 24.54
CA ALA A 172 12.22 -3.81 23.14
C ALA A 172 11.39 -2.70 22.45
N PRO A 173 12.02 -1.73 21.79
CA PRO A 173 11.29 -0.67 21.12
C PRO A 173 10.49 -1.22 19.92
N GLY A 174 9.34 -0.61 19.67
CA GLY A 174 8.58 -0.81 18.44
C GLY A 174 9.44 -0.54 17.20
N GLY A 175 9.39 -1.48 16.27
CA GLY A 175 10.12 -1.44 15.01
C GLY A 175 11.53 -2.03 15.04
N TRP A 176 11.98 -2.53 16.20
CA TRP A 176 13.25 -3.25 16.30
C TRP A 176 13.09 -4.75 16.10
N ASN A 177 14.05 -5.36 15.39
CA ASN A 177 14.29 -6.80 15.44
C ASN A 177 15.78 -7.12 15.20
N ALA A 178 16.20 -8.32 15.60
CA ALA A 178 17.61 -8.72 15.54
C ALA A 178 18.17 -8.77 14.11
N ARG A 179 17.32 -9.05 13.11
CA ARG A 179 17.75 -9.23 11.71
C ARG A 179 17.85 -7.91 10.93
N ALA A 180 16.95 -6.95 11.15
CA ALA A 180 16.88 -5.68 10.42
C ALA A 180 17.42 -4.47 11.21
N GLY A 181 17.52 -4.58 12.54
CA GLY A 181 17.75 -3.45 13.43
C GLY A 181 16.49 -2.62 13.67
N GLN A 182 16.66 -1.35 14.03
CA GLN A 182 15.57 -0.42 14.38
C GLN A 182 15.01 0.28 13.13
N GLY A 183 13.74 0.05 12.80
CA GLY A 183 13.00 0.85 11.83
C GLY A 183 12.90 2.32 12.26
N LYS A 184 12.95 3.24 11.30
CA LYS A 184 12.90 4.70 11.54
C LYS A 184 11.69 5.30 10.83
N ASN A 185 11.02 6.22 11.51
CA ASN A 185 9.90 6.96 10.93
C ASN A 185 10.41 7.91 9.83
N PRO A 186 9.84 7.89 8.61
CA PRO A 186 10.35 8.68 7.49
C PRO A 186 10.10 10.18 7.60
N TYR A 187 9.16 10.61 8.46
CA TYR A 187 8.90 12.04 8.71
C TYR A 187 9.89 12.63 9.70
N VAL A 188 10.20 11.89 10.77
CA VAL A 188 11.16 12.29 11.81
C VAL A 188 11.91 11.06 12.29
N LEU A 189 13.20 10.95 11.98
CA LEU A 189 13.99 9.74 12.27
C LEU A 189 14.08 9.37 13.76
N SER A 190 13.97 10.36 14.65
CA SER A 190 13.94 10.15 16.11
C SER A 190 12.56 9.79 16.64
N ALA A 191 11.50 9.96 15.84
CA ALA A 191 10.14 9.65 16.26
C ALA A 191 9.90 8.14 16.29
N TYR A 192 8.99 7.74 17.19
CA TYR A 192 8.57 6.37 17.35
C TYR A 192 7.75 5.90 16.13
N PRO A 193 8.17 4.86 15.38
CA PRO A 193 7.44 4.38 14.21
C PRO A 193 6.23 3.49 14.57
N CYS A 194 6.01 3.23 15.86
CA CYS A 194 5.15 2.19 16.40
C CYS A 194 5.42 0.79 15.81
N GLY A 195 4.49 -0.15 16.01
CA GLY A 195 4.65 -1.54 15.66
C GLY A 195 3.38 -2.34 15.98
N SER A 196 3.33 -3.63 15.67
CA SER A 196 4.45 -4.41 15.16
C SER A 196 4.65 -4.38 13.65
N SER A 197 3.68 -3.91 12.84
CA SER A 197 3.83 -3.78 11.37
C SER A 197 4.58 -2.50 10.96
N SER A 198 5.67 -2.19 11.67
CA SER A 198 6.45 -0.96 11.50
C SER A 198 7.01 -0.82 10.07
N GLY A 199 7.65 -1.87 9.54
CA GLY A 199 8.23 -1.83 8.21
C GLY A 199 7.19 -1.65 7.12
N SER A 200 6.01 -2.28 7.27
CA SER A 200 4.89 -2.11 6.34
C SER A 200 4.48 -0.64 6.24
N ALA A 201 4.32 0.06 7.37
CA ALA A 201 3.94 1.47 7.39
C ALA A 201 5.06 2.40 6.90
N ILE A 202 6.29 2.20 7.35
CA ILE A 202 7.48 2.95 6.91
C ILE A 202 7.65 2.83 5.40
N SER A 203 7.53 1.61 4.85
CA SER A 203 7.72 1.35 3.42
C SER A 203 6.68 2.05 2.56
N VAL A 204 5.41 2.10 2.97
CA VAL A 204 4.40 2.87 2.24
C VAL A 204 4.70 4.37 2.33
N ALA A 205 4.89 4.89 3.54
CA ALA A 205 5.09 6.32 3.78
C ALA A 205 6.32 6.90 3.04
N ALA A 206 7.34 6.06 2.81
CA ALA A 206 8.54 6.44 2.07
C ALA A 206 8.54 6.00 0.59
N ASN A 207 7.40 5.58 0.03
CA ASN A 207 7.28 5.10 -1.37
C ASN A 207 8.26 3.97 -1.73
N LEU A 208 8.48 3.02 -0.82
CA LEU A 208 9.31 1.84 -1.03
C LEU A 208 8.52 0.65 -1.62
N ALA A 209 7.19 0.75 -1.65
CA ALA A 209 6.28 -0.17 -2.32
C ALA A 209 4.95 0.54 -2.62
N THR A 210 4.15 -0.01 -3.54
CA THR A 210 2.81 0.52 -3.83
C THR A 210 1.86 0.32 -2.64
N VAL A 211 1.86 -0.89 -2.08
CA VAL A 211 1.05 -1.27 -0.92
C VAL A 211 1.78 -2.33 -0.11
N THR A 212 1.40 -2.46 1.16
CA THR A 212 1.93 -3.53 2.02
C THR A 212 0.84 -4.29 2.76
N LEU A 213 1.15 -5.53 3.15
CA LEU A 213 0.37 -6.26 4.15
C LEU A 213 1.00 -6.12 5.53
N GLY A 214 0.13 -5.94 6.54
CA GLY A 214 0.47 -5.98 7.95
C GLY A 214 -0.33 -7.06 8.67
N THR A 215 0.00 -7.27 9.95
CA THR A 215 -0.76 -8.16 10.84
C THR A 215 -1.04 -7.47 12.15
N GLU A 216 -2.23 -7.66 12.69
CA GLU A 216 -2.62 -7.07 13.96
C GLU A 216 -3.26 -8.09 14.89
N THR A 217 -2.74 -8.10 16.13
CA THR A 217 -3.33 -8.70 17.32
C THR A 217 -3.99 -7.59 18.14
N ASP A 218 -3.22 -6.55 18.45
CA ASP A 218 -3.68 -5.33 19.12
C ASP A 218 -2.81 -4.16 18.63
N GLY A 219 -3.42 -3.17 17.96
CA GLY A 219 -2.79 -1.95 17.47
C GLY A 219 -1.72 -2.10 16.38
N SER A 220 -1.31 -3.33 16.04
CA SER A 220 -0.13 -3.62 15.23
C SER A 220 -0.22 -3.26 13.73
N ILE A 221 -1.37 -2.83 13.22
CA ILE A 221 -1.59 -2.18 11.93
C ILE A 221 -1.96 -0.71 12.17
N PHE A 222 -2.94 -0.43 13.02
CA PHE A 222 -3.44 0.94 13.22
C PHE A 222 -2.40 1.89 13.79
N CYS A 223 -1.68 1.48 14.84
CA CYS A 223 -0.68 2.32 15.48
C CYS A 223 0.47 2.70 14.53
N PRO A 224 1.17 1.75 13.85
CA PRO A 224 2.21 2.14 12.90
C PRO A 224 1.66 2.90 11.70
N SER A 225 0.42 2.63 11.26
CA SER A 225 -0.19 3.42 10.19
C SER A 225 -0.41 4.87 10.61
N SER A 226 -0.95 5.10 11.80
CA SER A 226 -1.13 6.43 12.38
C SER A 226 0.20 7.15 12.62
N SER A 227 1.21 6.47 13.16
CA SER A 227 2.52 7.09 13.45
C SER A 227 3.29 7.47 12.18
N ASN A 228 3.03 6.81 11.06
CA ASN A 228 3.70 7.07 9.78
C ASN A 228 2.75 7.67 8.74
N SER A 229 1.64 8.30 9.16
CA SER A 229 0.72 9.04 8.30
C SER A 229 0.22 8.27 7.06
N VAL A 230 -0.08 6.98 7.22
CA VAL A 230 -0.64 6.12 6.15
C VAL A 230 -1.95 5.49 6.60
N VAL A 231 -2.76 5.07 5.62
CA VAL A 231 -4.02 4.35 5.89
C VAL A 231 -3.71 2.92 6.31
N GLY A 232 -4.31 2.44 7.40
CA GLY A 232 -4.26 1.03 7.81
C GLY A 232 -5.67 0.48 8.03
N ILE A 233 -5.95 -0.71 7.51
CA ILE A 233 -7.21 -1.43 7.78
C ILE A 233 -6.92 -2.72 8.52
N LYS A 234 -7.39 -2.81 9.77
CA LYS A 234 -7.53 -4.07 10.49
C LYS A 234 -8.94 -4.63 10.24
N PRO A 235 -9.09 -5.70 9.45
CA PRO A 235 -10.42 -6.27 9.21
C PRO A 235 -10.96 -7.01 10.45
N THR A 236 -12.22 -7.44 10.35
CA THR A 236 -12.83 -8.38 11.30
C THR A 236 -12.03 -9.68 11.34
N VAL A 237 -11.82 -10.25 12.53
CA VAL A 237 -11.10 -11.53 12.68
C VAL A 237 -11.80 -12.60 11.85
N GLY A 238 -11.03 -13.34 11.06
CA GLY A 238 -11.53 -14.34 10.12
C GLY A 238 -11.92 -13.81 8.74
N LEU A 239 -12.00 -12.49 8.53
CA LEU A 239 -12.31 -11.99 7.18
C LEU A 239 -11.20 -12.30 6.17
N THR A 240 -9.95 -12.28 6.63
CA THR A 240 -8.75 -12.67 5.89
C THR A 240 -8.12 -13.91 6.53
N SER A 241 -7.55 -14.79 5.71
CA SER A 241 -6.90 -16.02 6.20
C SER A 241 -5.61 -15.71 6.95
N ARG A 242 -5.40 -16.40 8.06
CA ARG A 242 -4.17 -16.34 8.87
C ARG A 242 -3.30 -17.58 8.67
N SER A 243 -3.73 -18.54 7.84
CA SER A 243 -2.95 -19.73 7.52
C SER A 243 -1.60 -19.32 6.92
N GLY A 244 -0.50 -19.81 7.51
CA GLY A 244 0.86 -19.48 7.07
C GLY A 244 1.37 -18.13 7.58
N VAL A 245 0.75 -17.57 8.61
CA VAL A 245 1.26 -16.41 9.35
C VAL A 245 1.78 -16.89 10.70
N ILE A 246 2.96 -16.44 11.13
CA ILE A 246 3.47 -16.71 12.47
C ILE A 246 2.55 -15.98 13.47
N PRO A 247 1.82 -16.72 14.33
CA PRO A 247 0.71 -16.16 15.11
C PRO A 247 1.17 -15.53 16.43
N VAL A 248 0.27 -14.78 17.05
CA VAL A 248 0.30 -14.40 18.47
C VAL A 248 -0.96 -14.91 19.15
N SER A 249 -2.15 -14.53 18.66
CA SER A 249 -3.44 -14.92 19.26
C SER A 249 -4.47 -15.28 18.18
N PRO A 250 -4.94 -16.54 18.11
CA PRO A 250 -5.99 -16.93 17.17
C PRO A 250 -7.34 -16.26 17.46
N ARG A 251 -7.51 -15.53 18.57
CA ARG A 251 -8.74 -14.78 18.87
C ARG A 251 -8.73 -13.36 18.30
N GLN A 252 -7.56 -12.80 18.04
CA GLN A 252 -7.40 -11.39 17.67
C GLN A 252 -6.65 -11.19 16.36
N ASP A 253 -5.75 -12.12 16.01
CA ASP A 253 -4.90 -12.00 14.84
C ASP A 253 -5.72 -11.87 13.56
N THR A 254 -5.30 -10.91 12.73
CA THR A 254 -5.78 -10.77 11.36
C THR A 254 -4.71 -10.19 10.46
N VAL A 255 -4.80 -10.50 9.16
CA VAL A 255 -3.98 -9.86 8.13
C VAL A 255 -4.78 -8.69 7.56
N GLY A 256 -4.16 -7.51 7.57
CA GLY A 256 -4.75 -6.31 7.00
C GLY A 256 -3.79 -5.60 6.06
N THR A 257 -4.19 -4.42 5.62
CA THR A 257 -3.57 -3.70 4.50
C THR A 257 -3.12 -2.32 4.95
N VAL A 258 -2.06 -1.81 4.31
CA VAL A 258 -1.58 -0.44 4.51
C VAL A 258 -1.46 0.26 3.14
N ALA A 259 -2.11 1.42 3.01
CA ALA A 259 -2.40 2.19 1.79
C ALA A 259 -3.18 1.44 0.69
N ASP A 260 -3.91 2.21 -0.14
CA ASP A 260 -4.86 1.74 -1.17
C ASP A 260 -5.65 0.50 -0.76
N ALA A 261 -6.07 0.56 0.50
CA ALA A 261 -6.33 -0.59 1.33
C ALA A 261 -7.47 -1.46 0.79
N VAL A 262 -8.43 -0.85 0.08
CA VAL A 262 -9.63 -1.53 -0.39
C VAL A 262 -9.34 -2.48 -1.55
N TYR A 263 -8.48 -2.11 -2.53
CA TYR A 263 -8.11 -3.01 -3.63
C TYR A 263 -7.43 -4.28 -3.12
N VAL A 264 -6.55 -4.11 -2.14
CA VAL A 264 -5.83 -5.23 -1.54
C VAL A 264 -6.75 -6.06 -0.65
N LEU A 265 -7.58 -5.41 0.18
CA LEU A 265 -8.54 -6.09 1.04
C LEU A 265 -9.48 -6.97 0.21
N ASP A 266 -10.09 -6.42 -0.85
CA ASP A 266 -10.98 -7.16 -1.75
C ASP A 266 -10.33 -8.41 -2.35
N THR A 267 -9.03 -8.34 -2.61
CA THR A 267 -8.27 -9.47 -3.14
C THR A 267 -8.10 -10.58 -2.10
N ILE A 268 -7.84 -10.23 -0.85
CA ILE A 268 -7.39 -11.19 0.18
C ILE A 268 -8.51 -11.72 1.07
N VAL A 269 -9.68 -11.08 1.10
CA VAL A 269 -10.83 -11.55 1.88
C VAL A 269 -11.38 -12.89 1.40
N GLY A 270 -12.03 -13.63 2.30
CA GLY A 270 -12.80 -14.83 1.97
C GLY A 270 -12.25 -16.12 2.56
N PHE A 271 -13.05 -17.17 2.40
CA PHE A 271 -12.84 -18.47 3.02
C PHE A 271 -11.47 -19.09 2.69
N ASP A 272 -10.86 -19.71 3.69
CA ASP A 272 -9.70 -20.58 3.52
C ASP A 272 -9.88 -21.84 4.37
N LYS A 273 -9.87 -23.01 3.73
CA LYS A 273 -10.01 -24.31 4.39
C LYS A 273 -8.97 -24.51 5.51
N ARG A 274 -7.75 -23.97 5.38
CA ARG A 274 -6.69 -24.07 6.41
C ARG A 274 -6.87 -23.13 7.58
N ASP A 275 -7.78 -22.18 7.48
CA ASP A 275 -8.21 -21.29 8.55
C ASP A 275 -9.75 -21.27 8.63
N GLY A 276 -10.36 -22.45 8.42
CA GLY A 276 -11.80 -22.56 8.18
C GLY A 276 -12.63 -22.18 9.41
N VAL A 277 -12.11 -22.43 10.61
CA VAL A 277 -12.78 -22.08 11.88
C VAL A 277 -13.02 -20.57 11.97
N ALA A 278 -12.01 -19.76 11.65
CA ALA A 278 -12.16 -18.30 11.67
C ALA A 278 -12.86 -17.77 10.42
N THR A 279 -12.52 -18.29 9.24
CA THR A 279 -12.94 -17.67 7.98
C THR A 279 -14.35 -18.03 7.52
N ARG A 280 -14.92 -19.16 7.93
CA ARG A 280 -16.22 -19.67 7.44
C ARG A 280 -17.39 -18.72 7.72
N VAL A 281 -17.43 -18.10 8.90
CA VAL A 281 -18.53 -17.20 9.27
C VAL A 281 -18.28 -15.82 8.68
N ALA A 282 -17.08 -15.27 8.88
CA ALA A 282 -16.74 -13.93 8.40
C ALA A 282 -16.87 -13.80 6.88
N SER A 283 -16.56 -14.84 6.11
CA SER A 283 -16.67 -14.79 4.64
C SER A 283 -18.11 -14.61 4.13
N LYS A 284 -19.13 -14.93 4.94
CA LYS A 284 -20.55 -14.73 4.58
C LYS A 284 -20.93 -13.24 4.55
N PHE A 285 -20.16 -12.40 5.22
CA PHE A 285 -20.40 -10.95 5.30
C PHE A 285 -19.62 -10.15 4.25
N ILE A 286 -18.93 -10.84 3.33
CA ILE A 286 -18.29 -10.16 2.20
C ILE A 286 -19.39 -9.64 1.26
N PRO A 287 -19.43 -8.33 0.98
CA PRO A 287 -20.47 -7.75 0.14
C PRO A 287 -20.45 -8.36 -1.27
N LYS A 288 -21.64 -8.60 -1.84
CA LYS A 288 -21.77 -8.94 -3.26
C LYS A 288 -21.21 -7.78 -4.08
N GLY A 289 -20.19 -8.03 -4.91
CA GLY A 289 -19.49 -6.99 -5.68
C GLY A 289 -18.25 -6.39 -4.99
N GLY A 290 -17.86 -6.89 -3.80
CA GLY A 290 -16.63 -6.47 -3.11
C GLY A 290 -16.77 -5.17 -2.32
N TYR A 291 -15.67 -4.70 -1.72
CA TYR A 291 -15.55 -3.49 -0.93
C TYR A 291 -15.29 -2.25 -1.78
N LEU A 292 -14.74 -2.39 -3.00
CA LEU A 292 -14.47 -1.26 -3.90
C LEU A 292 -15.71 -0.42 -4.21
N GLN A 293 -16.89 -1.03 -4.23
CA GLN A 293 -18.17 -0.31 -4.43
C GLN A 293 -18.49 0.74 -3.35
N PHE A 294 -17.79 0.72 -2.21
CA PHE A 294 -17.98 1.66 -1.12
C PHE A 294 -17.01 2.85 -1.15
N LEU A 295 -16.13 2.94 -2.15
CA LEU A 295 -15.30 4.12 -2.40
C LEU A 295 -16.15 5.25 -3.00
N LYS A 296 -16.95 5.90 -2.16
CA LYS A 296 -17.87 6.98 -2.52
C LYS A 296 -17.39 8.31 -1.94
N PRO A 297 -17.16 9.37 -2.76
CA PRO A 297 -16.74 10.68 -2.27
C PRO A 297 -17.69 11.27 -1.21
N ASP A 298 -18.99 10.98 -1.32
CA ASP A 298 -20.04 11.43 -0.41
C ASP A 298 -20.44 10.37 0.63
N GLY A 299 -19.59 9.36 0.87
CA GLY A 299 -19.90 8.20 1.72
C GLY A 299 -20.31 8.55 3.16
N LEU A 300 -19.90 9.71 3.68
CA LEU A 300 -20.27 10.22 5.00
C LEU A 300 -21.65 10.89 5.06
N LYS A 301 -22.28 11.21 3.93
CA LYS A 301 -23.61 11.83 3.90
C LYS A 301 -24.62 10.94 4.62
N GLY A 302 -25.31 11.53 5.59
CA GLY A 302 -26.31 10.84 6.43
C GLY A 302 -25.74 9.86 7.47
N LYS A 303 -24.42 9.77 7.65
CA LYS A 303 -23.82 8.92 8.70
C LYS A 303 -23.80 9.62 10.05
N ARG A 304 -23.93 8.83 11.11
CA ARG A 304 -23.79 9.27 12.51
C ARG A 304 -22.44 8.77 13.03
N LEU A 305 -21.60 9.68 13.49
CA LEU A 305 -20.27 9.37 14.02
C LEU A 305 -20.24 9.61 15.54
N GLY A 306 -19.77 8.61 16.29
CA GLY A 306 -19.48 8.77 17.72
C GLY A 306 -18.03 9.22 17.92
N ILE A 307 -17.83 10.36 18.58
CA ILE A 307 -16.49 10.87 18.90
C ILE A 307 -16.09 10.36 20.29
N LEU A 308 -15.07 9.51 20.36
CA LEU A 308 -14.50 9.05 21.62
C LEU A 308 -13.66 10.17 22.25
N ARG A 309 -14.24 10.92 23.20
CA ARG A 309 -13.58 12.05 23.88
C ARG A 309 -12.69 11.63 25.05
N HIS A 310 -12.97 10.47 25.64
CA HIS A 310 -12.22 9.93 26.78
C HIS A 310 -11.65 8.56 26.38
N PRO A 311 -10.37 8.49 25.97
CA PRO A 311 -9.78 7.22 25.58
C PRO A 311 -9.65 6.29 26.79
N PHE A 312 -9.88 5.01 26.58
CA PHE A 312 -9.79 3.96 27.62
C PHE A 312 -8.36 3.77 28.15
N PHE A 313 -7.36 4.23 27.40
CA PHE A 313 -5.94 4.19 27.76
C PHE A 313 -5.32 5.57 27.56
N LYS A 314 -4.47 5.99 28.50
CA LYS A 314 -3.61 7.18 28.30
C LYS A 314 -2.47 6.78 27.37
N PRO A 315 -2.34 7.37 26.16
CA PRO A 315 -1.19 7.07 25.30
C PRO A 315 0.10 7.46 26.01
N ARG A 316 1.13 6.62 25.92
CA ARG A 316 2.47 6.89 26.44
C ARG A 316 3.24 7.86 25.52
N SER A 317 2.69 9.04 25.25
CA SER A 317 3.41 10.26 24.81
C SER A 317 2.43 11.42 24.61
N ASN A 318 2.93 12.66 24.76
CA ASN A 318 2.22 13.93 24.57
C ASN A 318 1.84 14.22 23.09
N SER A 319 1.59 13.20 22.29
CA SER A 319 1.38 13.31 20.84
C SER A 319 -0.11 13.28 20.47
N ILE A 320 -0.96 13.94 21.24
CA ILE A 320 -2.37 14.12 20.88
C ILE A 320 -2.51 15.51 20.26
N ALA A 321 -2.58 15.56 18.93
CA ALA A 321 -3.16 16.70 18.25
C ALA A 321 -4.66 16.68 18.54
N THR A 322 -5.10 17.51 19.48
CA THR A 322 -6.53 17.76 19.69
C THR A 322 -6.95 18.75 18.60
N LEU A 323 -7.84 18.33 17.70
CA LEU A 323 -8.60 19.26 16.88
C LEU A 323 -9.49 20.06 17.86
N ARG A 324 -9.12 21.32 18.08
CA ARG A 324 -10.02 22.33 18.65
C ARG A 324 -10.94 22.84 17.54
#